data_AF-A0A3A9ZIH5-F1
#
_entry.id   AF-A0A3A9ZIH5-F1
#
_cell.length_a   1.000
_cell.length_b   1.000
_cell.length_c   1.000
_cell.angle_alpha   90.00
_cell.angle_beta   90.00
_cell.angle_gamma   90.00
#
_symmetry.space_group_name_H-M   'P 1'
#
loop_
_entity.id
_entity.type
_entity.pdbx_description
1 polymer ?
#
loop_
_entity_poly.entity_id
_entity_poly.type
_entity_poly.pdbx_seq_one_letter_code
_entity_poly.pdbx_strand_id
1 'polypeptide(L)'
;MDPRVRSLRQSDLAAMLGIGATLHGLLLAGDLPTDISDRIIRRLMNRGALERAASTGDLSILLHDLTQRLHWAMGHGEEYPPDTPRQTSYFVDLPTAESATSCLAALSGLGALSTDLRVTAGQEDTPTEGVGPTPGLHFRAIATFPEAAPEPGFDLRVRQLTQLAERYNGQFAGSLLG
;
A
#
# COMPACT_ATOMS: atom_id res chain seq x y z
N MET A 1 -26.75 20.68 -14.69
CA MET A 1 -25.66 21.12 -13.79
C MET A 1 -26.26 22.00 -12.72
N ASP A 2 -26.08 21.65 -11.45
CA ASP A 2 -26.50 22.47 -10.31
C ASP A 2 -25.72 23.81 -10.34
N PRO A 3 -26.38 24.99 -10.33
CA PRO A 3 -25.74 26.30 -10.49
C PRO A 3 -24.71 26.67 -9.38
N ARG A 4 -24.45 25.78 -8.43
CA ARG A 4 -23.51 25.98 -7.32
C ARG A 4 -22.14 25.35 -7.51
N VAL A 5 -21.91 24.58 -8.58
CA VAL A 5 -20.61 23.96 -8.84
C VAL A 5 -19.83 24.81 -9.85
N ARG A 6 -18.85 25.57 -9.36
CA ARG A 6 -17.87 26.26 -10.22
C ARG A 6 -16.76 25.29 -10.57
N SER A 7 -16.53 25.07 -11.87
CA SER A 7 -15.37 24.28 -12.32
C SER A 7 -14.07 25.03 -12.05
N LEU A 8 -13.04 24.28 -11.63
CA LEU A 8 -11.68 24.81 -11.54
C LEU A 8 -11.05 24.83 -12.94
N ARG A 9 -10.09 25.73 -13.14
CA ARG A 9 -9.30 25.74 -14.38
C ARG A 9 -8.36 24.53 -14.40
N GLN A 10 -8.08 24.00 -15.58
CA GLN A 10 -7.17 22.86 -15.74
C GLN A 10 -5.76 23.15 -15.18
N SER A 11 -5.28 24.39 -15.31
CA SER A 11 -4.02 24.84 -14.71
C SER A 11 -4.00 24.69 -13.19
N ASP A 12 -5.13 24.99 -12.54
CA ASP A 12 -5.25 24.97 -11.08
C ASP A 12 -5.30 23.51 -10.60
N LEU A 13 -6.02 22.65 -11.33
CA LEU A 13 -6.05 21.21 -11.07
C LEU A 13 -4.65 20.59 -11.20
N ALA A 14 -3.91 20.94 -12.25
CA ALA A 14 -2.54 20.47 -12.45
C ALA A 14 -1.58 20.95 -11.35
N ALA A 15 -1.72 22.21 -10.91
CA ALA A 15 -0.93 22.73 -9.80
C ALA A 15 -1.23 22.00 -8.48
N MET A 16 -2.51 21.78 -8.16
CA MET A 16 -2.91 21.01 -6.98
C MET A 16 -2.42 19.57 -7.04
N LEU A 17 -2.45 18.94 -8.22
CA LEU A 17 -1.92 17.60 -8.43
C LEU A 17 -0.41 17.56 -8.14
N GLY A 18 0.35 18.52 -8.69
CA GLY A 18 1.79 18.62 -8.43
C GLY A 18 2.12 18.80 -6.95
N ILE A 19 1.35 19.63 -6.23
CA ILE A 19 1.51 19.81 -4.77
C ILE A 19 1.19 18.50 -4.03
N GLY A 20 0.06 17.86 -4.34
CA GLY A 20 -0.36 16.62 -3.71
C GLY A 20 0.66 15.49 -3.90
N ALA A 21 1.11 15.28 -5.14
CA ALA A 21 2.12 14.30 -5.48
C ALA A 21 3.47 14.57 -4.78
N THR A 22 3.90 15.84 -4.70
CA THR A 22 5.14 16.22 -4.01
C THR A 22 5.04 15.96 -2.51
N LEU A 23 3.94 16.37 -1.87
CA LEU A 23 3.73 16.11 -0.45
C LEU A 23 3.65 14.60 -0.14
N HIS A 24 3.00 13.84 -1.00
CA HIS A 24 2.91 12.39 -0.87
C HIS A 24 4.30 11.73 -0.98
N GLY A 25 5.10 12.13 -1.98
CA GLY A 25 6.47 11.63 -2.15
C GLY A 25 7.38 11.96 -0.95
N LEU A 26 7.35 13.21 -0.46
CA LEU A 26 8.11 13.61 0.72
C LEU A 26 7.67 12.86 1.98
N LEU A 27 6.36 12.62 2.13
CA LEU A 27 5.81 11.85 3.25
C LEU A 27 6.33 10.41 3.21
N LEU A 28 6.22 9.72 2.07
CA LEU A 28 6.69 8.34 1.89
C LEU A 28 8.21 8.20 2.06
N ALA A 29 8.98 9.21 1.67
CA ALA A 29 10.43 9.23 1.85
C ALA A 29 10.86 9.50 3.31
N GLY A 30 9.93 9.92 4.19
CA GLY A 30 10.25 10.38 5.54
C GLY A 30 10.90 11.77 5.58
N ASP A 31 10.89 12.49 4.46
CA ASP A 31 11.49 13.83 4.32
C ASP A 31 10.54 14.96 4.73
N LEU A 32 9.24 14.67 4.89
CA LEU A 32 8.27 15.64 5.41
C LEU A 32 8.42 15.78 6.94
N PRO A 33 8.76 16.96 7.48
CA PRO A 33 8.91 17.14 8.92
C PRO A 33 7.63 16.79 9.68
N THR A 34 7.79 16.12 10.82
CA THR A 34 6.66 15.60 11.62
C THR A 34 5.72 16.70 12.12
N ASP A 35 6.24 17.88 12.46
CA ASP A 35 5.42 19.01 12.88
C ASP A 35 4.55 19.56 11.74
N ILE A 36 5.01 19.44 10.50
CA ILE A 36 4.25 19.81 9.31
C ILE A 36 3.18 18.77 9.00
N SER A 37 3.51 17.47 9.02
CA SER A 37 2.52 16.41 8.82
C SER A 37 1.40 16.49 9.87
N ASP A 38 1.75 16.70 11.14
CA ASP A 38 0.78 16.83 12.24
C ASP A 38 -0.16 18.02 12.06
N ARG A 39 0.37 19.16 11.57
CA ARG A 39 -0.44 20.35 11.27
C ARG A 39 -1.39 20.09 10.10
N ILE A 40 -0.93 19.42 9.05
CA ILE A 40 -1.76 19.05 7.90
C ILE A 40 -2.87 18.10 8.34
N ILE A 41 -2.53 17.02 9.06
CA ILE A 41 -3.49 16.05 9.60
C ILE A 41 -4.56 16.78 10.42
N ARG A 42 -4.16 17.59 11.41
CA ARG A 42 -5.10 18.35 12.25
C ARG A 42 -6.02 19.25 11.44
N ARG A 43 -5.50 19.92 10.41
CA ARG A 43 -6.30 20.80 9.54
C ARG A 43 -7.31 20.01 8.70
N LEU A 44 -6.93 18.84 8.19
CA LEU A 44 -7.80 17.96 7.41
C LEU A 44 -8.88 17.30 8.30
N MET A 45 -8.51 16.89 9.51
CA MET A 45 -9.47 16.42 10.53
C MET A 45 -10.52 17.48 10.86
N ASN A 46 -10.09 18.74 11.07
CA ASN A 46 -11.00 19.86 11.35
C ASN A 46 -11.96 20.17 10.18
N ARG A 47 -11.67 19.66 8.97
CA ARG A 47 -12.51 19.80 7.79
C ARG A 47 -13.28 18.52 7.45
N GLY A 48 -13.14 17.47 8.25
CA GLY A 48 -13.81 16.18 8.05
C GLY A 48 -13.22 15.33 6.92
N ALA A 49 -12.03 15.67 6.42
CA ALA A 49 -11.35 14.89 5.38
C ALA A 49 -10.58 13.69 5.96
N LEU A 50 -10.27 13.72 7.26
CA LEU A 50 -9.65 12.63 8.00
C LEU A 50 -10.45 12.35 9.27
N GLU A 51 -10.41 11.10 9.74
CA GLU A 51 -11.04 10.67 10.98
C GLU A 51 -10.33 11.21 12.22
N ARG A 52 -10.97 11.05 13.38
CA ARG A 52 -10.35 11.38 14.67
C ARG A 52 -9.20 10.41 14.92
N ALA A 53 -8.06 10.93 15.39
CA ALA A 53 -6.82 10.18 15.60
C ALA A 53 -6.16 9.64 14.31
N ALA A 54 -6.39 10.29 13.16
CA ALA A 54 -5.72 9.95 11.92
C ALA A 54 -4.18 10.02 12.03
N SER A 55 -3.52 9.09 11.37
CA SER A 55 -2.07 8.91 11.35
C SER A 55 -1.40 9.54 10.12
N THR A 56 -0.08 9.39 10.01
CA THR A 56 0.68 9.70 8.78
C THR A 56 0.34 8.75 7.64
N GLY A 57 0.04 7.48 7.91
CA GLY A 57 -0.42 6.52 6.91
C GLY A 57 -1.77 6.95 6.32
N ASP A 58 -2.70 7.39 7.17
CA ASP A 58 -3.98 7.95 6.75
C ASP A 58 -3.83 9.19 5.88
N LEU A 59 -2.86 10.07 6.21
CA LEU A 59 -2.52 11.20 5.36
C LEU A 59 -2.00 10.75 4.00
N SER A 60 -1.14 9.72 3.97
CA SER A 60 -0.57 9.17 2.73
C SER A 60 -1.67 8.65 1.80
N ILE A 61 -2.59 7.86 2.34
CA ILE A 61 -3.75 7.32 1.62
C ILE A 61 -4.62 8.46 1.08
N LEU A 62 -4.95 9.45 1.91
CA LEU A 62 -5.77 10.59 1.47
C LEU A 62 -5.09 11.38 0.36
N LEU A 63 -3.77 11.60 0.42
CA LEU A 63 -3.03 12.29 -0.64
C LEU A 63 -3.03 11.47 -1.93
N HIS A 64 -2.94 10.14 -1.84
CA HIS A 64 -3.10 9.24 -2.98
C HIS A 64 -4.48 9.38 -3.62
N ASP A 65 -5.55 9.29 -2.83
CA ASP A 65 -6.94 9.43 -3.30
C ASP A 65 -7.20 10.80 -3.96
N LEU A 66 -6.71 11.88 -3.34
CA LEU A 66 -6.84 13.22 -3.90
C LEU A 66 -6.11 13.33 -5.24
N THR A 67 -4.93 12.73 -5.37
CA THR A 67 -4.16 12.69 -6.62
C THR A 67 -4.93 11.96 -7.71
N GLN A 68 -5.52 10.78 -7.42
CA GLN A 68 -6.35 10.04 -8.36
C GLN A 68 -7.59 10.84 -8.80
N ARG A 69 -8.31 11.45 -7.85
CA ARG A 69 -9.51 12.26 -8.14
C ARG A 69 -9.19 13.53 -8.93
N LEU A 70 -8.01 14.12 -8.73
CA LEU A 70 -7.53 15.24 -9.55
C LEU A 70 -7.22 14.80 -10.98
N HIS A 71 -6.61 13.63 -11.18
CA HIS A 71 -6.48 13.02 -12.52
C HIS A 71 -7.84 12.83 -13.19
N TRP A 72 -8.79 12.24 -12.48
CA TRP A 72 -10.17 12.09 -12.98
C TRP A 72 -10.81 13.43 -13.35
N ALA A 73 -10.68 14.45 -12.48
CA ALA A 73 -11.23 15.78 -12.73
C ALA A 73 -10.61 16.48 -13.96
N MET A 74 -9.41 16.07 -14.39
CA MET A 74 -8.76 16.53 -15.61
C MET A 74 -9.15 15.71 -16.86
N GLY A 75 -10.04 14.72 -16.72
CA GLY A 75 -10.54 13.88 -17.81
C GLY A 75 -9.79 12.55 -17.98
N HIS A 76 -9.01 12.12 -17.00
CA HIS A 76 -8.36 10.80 -17.03
C HIS A 76 -9.24 9.73 -16.38
N GLY A 77 -9.80 8.83 -17.19
CA GLY A 77 -10.69 7.76 -16.74
C GLY A 77 -12.17 8.11 -16.87
N GLU A 78 -13.01 7.07 -16.90
CA GLU A 78 -14.45 7.22 -17.12
C GLU A 78 -15.23 7.30 -15.80
N GLU A 79 -14.78 6.59 -14.77
CA GLU A 79 -15.46 6.47 -13.48
C GLU A 79 -14.74 7.25 -12.38
N TYR A 80 -15.51 7.75 -11.41
CA TYR A 80 -14.97 8.45 -10.25
C TYR A 80 -14.15 7.47 -9.38
N PRO A 81 -12.88 7.78 -9.06
CA PRO A 81 -12.05 6.87 -8.27
C PRO A 81 -12.66 6.59 -6.88
N PRO A 82 -12.80 5.32 -6.48
CA PRO A 82 -13.25 4.98 -5.14
C PRO A 82 -12.18 5.35 -4.10
N ASP A 83 -12.57 5.33 -2.83
CA ASP A 83 -11.65 5.53 -1.71
C ASP A 83 -10.71 4.32 -1.59
N THR A 84 -9.42 4.57 -1.42
CA THR A 84 -8.43 3.51 -1.18
C THR A 84 -8.64 2.94 0.23
N PRO A 85 -8.83 1.63 0.38
CA PRO A 85 -8.87 0.96 1.68
C PRO A 85 -7.71 1.33 2.61
N ARG A 86 -8.01 1.56 3.89
CA ARG A 86 -7.01 1.85 4.93
C ARG A 86 -6.37 0.58 5.47
N GLN A 87 -5.75 -0.17 4.58
CA GLN A 87 -5.09 -1.44 4.89
C GLN A 87 -3.96 -1.71 3.90
N THR A 88 -2.96 -2.45 4.35
CA THR A 88 -1.84 -2.87 3.52
C THR A 88 -1.86 -4.38 3.35
N SER A 89 -1.77 -4.83 2.10
CA SER A 89 -1.56 -6.22 1.75
C SER A 89 -0.07 -6.50 1.64
N TYR A 90 0.40 -7.55 2.30
CA TYR A 90 1.79 -7.98 2.32
C TYR A 90 1.93 -9.33 1.64
N PHE A 91 3.06 -9.54 0.96
CA PHE A 91 3.32 -10.74 0.17
C PHE A 91 4.54 -11.46 0.69
N VAL A 92 4.42 -12.78 0.89
CA VAL A 92 5.50 -13.66 1.30
C VAL A 92 5.57 -14.85 0.35
N ASP A 93 6.68 -14.99 -0.35
CA ASP A 93 6.94 -16.08 -1.29
C ASP A 93 7.57 -17.27 -0.56
N LEU A 94 7.04 -18.47 -0.79
CA LEU A 94 7.35 -19.68 -0.04
C LEU A 94 7.60 -20.86 -1.00
N PRO A 95 8.55 -21.74 -0.66
CA PRO A 95 9.01 -22.79 -1.57
C PRO A 95 8.08 -24.02 -1.60
N THR A 96 7.24 -24.20 -0.58
CA THR A 96 6.40 -25.40 -0.44
C THR A 96 5.00 -25.05 0.06
N ALA A 97 4.03 -25.91 -0.24
CA ALA A 97 2.65 -25.79 0.26
C ALA A 97 2.58 -25.90 1.80
N GLU A 98 3.45 -26.71 2.41
CA GLU A 98 3.51 -26.88 3.87
C GLU A 98 4.03 -25.60 4.55
N SER A 99 5.12 -25.02 4.03
CA SER A 99 5.62 -23.71 4.46
C SER A 99 4.56 -22.63 4.29
N ALA A 100 3.84 -22.64 3.17
CA ALA A 100 2.75 -21.70 2.89
C ALA A 100 1.63 -21.79 3.92
N THR A 101 1.14 -23.00 4.19
CA THR A 101 0.06 -23.23 5.16
C THR A 101 0.50 -22.83 6.58
N SER A 102 1.71 -23.20 6.99
CA SER A 102 2.27 -22.83 8.29
C SER A 102 2.45 -21.32 8.43
N CYS A 103 2.90 -20.65 7.36
CA CYS A 103 3.05 -19.20 7.32
C CYS A 103 1.70 -18.50 7.46
N LEU A 104 0.65 -18.93 6.75
CA LEU A 104 -0.70 -18.36 6.89
C LEU A 104 -1.23 -18.47 8.32
N ALA A 105 -1.04 -19.62 8.98
CA ALA A 105 -1.43 -19.79 10.38
C ALA A 105 -0.69 -18.79 11.29
N ALA A 106 0.60 -18.58 11.06
CA ALA A 106 1.39 -17.60 11.80
C ALA A 106 0.97 -16.15 11.50
N LEU A 107 0.64 -15.81 10.24
CA LEU A 107 0.13 -14.50 9.83
C LEU A 107 -1.19 -14.18 10.53
N SER A 108 -2.11 -15.14 10.60
CA SER A 108 -3.34 -15.01 11.38
C SER A 108 -3.04 -14.79 12.87
N GLY A 109 -2.07 -15.51 13.43
CA GLY A 109 -1.62 -15.32 14.82
C GLY A 109 -0.98 -13.95 15.09
N LEU A 110 -0.47 -13.27 14.06
CA LEU A 110 0.06 -11.91 14.12
C LEU A 110 -1.03 -10.81 14.01
N GLY A 111 -2.29 -11.21 13.85
CA GLY A 111 -3.44 -10.30 13.78
C GLY A 111 -3.79 -9.82 12.37
N ALA A 112 -3.50 -10.61 11.33
CA ALA A 112 -3.94 -10.29 9.97
C ALA A 112 -5.48 -10.20 9.91
N LEU A 113 -6.00 -9.17 9.23
CA LEU A 113 -7.43 -8.98 8.97
C LEU A 113 -7.96 -10.03 7.99
N SER A 114 -7.12 -10.41 7.03
CA SER A 114 -7.39 -11.48 6.09
C SER A 114 -6.08 -12.15 5.66
N THR A 115 -6.19 -13.39 5.22
CA THR A 115 -5.08 -14.16 4.67
C THR A 115 -5.54 -14.92 3.43
N ASP A 116 -4.72 -14.97 2.39
CA ASP A 116 -4.99 -15.70 1.15
C ASP A 116 -3.72 -16.42 0.67
N LEU A 117 -3.89 -17.48 -0.11
CA LEU A 117 -2.79 -18.24 -0.70
C LEU A 117 -2.96 -18.29 -2.22
N ARG A 118 -1.98 -17.75 -2.93
CA ARG A 118 -1.91 -17.88 -4.38
C ARG A 118 -0.82 -18.87 -4.76
N VAL A 119 -1.14 -19.74 -5.70
CA VAL A 119 -0.18 -20.65 -6.32
C VAL A 119 0.07 -20.16 -7.72
N THR A 120 1.32 -19.89 -8.06
CA THR A 120 1.73 -19.50 -9.41
C THR A 120 2.69 -20.55 -9.94
N ALA A 121 2.50 -21.00 -11.18
CA ALA A 121 3.53 -21.80 -11.84
C ALA A 121 4.78 -20.92 -11.97
N GLY A 122 5.95 -21.42 -11.55
CA GLY A 122 7.20 -20.72 -11.78
C GLY A 122 7.32 -20.39 -13.25
N GLN A 123 7.38 -19.09 -13.56
CA GLN A 123 7.70 -18.68 -14.91
C GLN A 123 9.10 -19.23 -15.18
N GLU A 124 9.29 -19.94 -16.30
CA GLU A 124 10.61 -20.42 -16.72
C GLU A 124 11.50 -19.20 -16.95
N ASP A 125 12.20 -18.75 -15.90
CA ASP A 125 13.27 -17.80 -16.07
C ASP A 125 14.30 -18.45 -16.98
N THR A 126 14.68 -17.71 -18.02
CA THR A 126 15.60 -18.16 -19.05
C THR A 126 16.86 -18.68 -18.34
N PRO A 127 17.31 -19.92 -18.63
CA PRO A 127 18.33 -20.58 -17.84
C PRO A 127 19.58 -19.70 -17.80
N THR A 128 19.92 -19.21 -16.61
CA THR A 128 21.25 -18.68 -16.34
C THR A 128 22.17 -19.90 -16.29
N GLU A 129 23.11 -20.01 -17.22
CA GLU A 129 24.01 -21.16 -17.35
C GLU A 129 24.63 -21.53 -15.99
N GLY A 130 24.29 -22.72 -15.48
CA GLY A 130 24.93 -23.32 -14.30
C GLY A 130 24.01 -23.71 -13.15
N VAL A 131 22.76 -23.25 -13.11
CA VAL A 131 21.75 -23.69 -12.14
C VAL A 131 20.50 -24.07 -12.91
N GLY A 132 20.21 -25.36 -13.02
CA GLY A 132 19.01 -25.81 -13.73
C GLY A 132 17.76 -25.19 -13.09
N PRO A 133 16.81 -24.64 -13.86
CA PRO A 133 15.53 -24.24 -13.29
C PRO A 133 14.89 -25.52 -12.77
N THR A 134 14.59 -25.58 -11.47
CA THR A 134 13.62 -26.57 -11.02
C THR A 134 12.27 -25.93 -11.32
N PRO A 135 11.51 -26.37 -12.34
CA PRO A 135 10.15 -25.89 -12.53
C PRO A 135 9.36 -26.23 -11.28
N GLY A 136 9.11 -25.23 -10.45
CA GLY A 136 8.47 -25.36 -9.15
C GLY A 136 7.18 -24.55 -9.12
N LEU A 137 6.20 -25.05 -8.37
CA LEU A 137 5.08 -24.22 -7.94
C LEU A 137 5.62 -23.19 -6.94
N HIS A 138 5.35 -21.91 -7.17
CA HIS A 138 5.61 -20.85 -6.21
C HIS A 138 4.34 -20.57 -5.41
N PHE A 139 4.49 -20.53 -4.09
CA PHE A 139 3.39 -20.25 -3.17
C PHE A 139 3.55 -18.85 -2.63
N ARG A 140 2.56 -17.99 -2.83
CA ARG A 140 2.52 -16.63 -2.29
C ARG A 140 1.45 -16.52 -1.23
N ALA A 141 1.88 -16.42 0.02
CA ALA A 141 1.01 -16.05 1.12
C ALA A 141 0.75 -14.54 1.08
N ILE A 142 -0.52 -14.16 1.18
CA ILE A 142 -0.98 -12.78 1.21
C ILE A 142 -1.62 -12.55 2.58
N ALA A 143 -1.24 -11.48 3.26
CA ALA A 143 -1.90 -11.08 4.50
C ALA A 143 -2.17 -9.58 4.50
N THR A 144 -3.35 -9.20 4.96
CA THR A 144 -3.77 -7.80 5.03
C THR A 144 -3.78 -7.33 6.48
N PHE A 145 -3.23 -6.15 6.75
CA PHE A 145 -3.18 -5.53 8.07
C PHE A 145 -3.63 -4.06 8.02
N PRO A 146 -4.10 -3.47 9.12
CA PRO A 146 -4.67 -2.12 9.12
C PRO A 146 -3.62 -0.99 8.96
N GLU A 147 -2.35 -1.24 9.27
CA GLU A 147 -1.30 -0.22 9.15
C GLU A 147 -1.02 0.18 7.70
N ALA A 148 -0.66 1.44 7.49
CA ALA A 148 -0.28 2.00 6.20
C ALA A 148 1.08 2.71 6.28
N ALA A 149 1.86 2.67 5.21
CA ALA A 149 3.09 3.46 5.13
C ALA A 149 2.75 4.97 5.08
N PRO A 150 3.52 5.86 5.74
CA PRO A 150 4.74 5.60 6.51
C PRO A 150 4.49 5.60 8.03
N GLU A 151 3.74 4.63 8.55
CA GLU A 151 3.58 4.47 10.00
C GLU A 151 4.68 3.58 10.63
N PRO A 152 5.06 3.81 11.90
CA PRO A 152 5.95 2.90 12.62
C PRO A 152 5.45 1.44 12.67
N GLY A 153 4.13 1.25 12.66
CA GLY A 153 3.51 -0.08 12.60
C GLY A 153 3.83 -0.82 11.31
N PHE A 154 3.88 -0.10 10.18
CA PHE A 154 4.26 -0.65 8.88
C PHE A 154 5.70 -1.19 8.89
N ASP A 155 6.67 -0.40 9.36
CA ASP A 155 8.07 -0.84 9.43
C ASP A 155 8.28 -2.03 10.37
N LEU A 156 7.56 -2.02 11.50
CA LEU A 156 7.56 -3.16 12.41
C LEU A 156 7.01 -4.41 11.71
N ARG A 157 5.92 -4.27 10.96
CA ARG A 157 5.32 -5.38 10.21
C ARG A 157 6.27 -5.92 9.16
N VAL A 158 6.89 -5.06 8.34
CA VAL A 158 7.87 -5.48 7.32
C VAL A 158 8.99 -6.30 7.94
N ARG A 159 9.54 -5.87 9.10
CA ARG A 159 10.57 -6.65 9.81
C ARG A 159 10.05 -8.00 10.31
N GLN A 160 8.86 -8.03 10.91
CA GLN A 160 8.24 -9.28 11.39
C GLN A 160 8.00 -10.26 10.24
N LEU A 161 7.48 -9.79 9.11
CA LEU A 161 7.18 -10.61 7.95
C LEU A 161 8.45 -11.11 7.25
N THR A 162 9.51 -10.31 7.23
CA THR A 162 10.83 -10.75 6.74
C THR A 162 11.36 -11.91 7.58
N GLN A 163 11.36 -11.77 8.91
CA GLN A 163 11.79 -12.83 9.82
C GLN A 163 10.89 -14.08 9.73
N LEU A 164 9.58 -13.88 9.54
CA LEU A 164 8.63 -14.97 9.36
C LEU A 164 8.89 -15.74 8.06
N ALA A 165 9.14 -15.03 6.96
CA ALA A 165 9.47 -15.62 5.68
C ALA A 165 10.74 -16.49 5.79
N GLU A 166 11.81 -15.94 6.37
CA GLU A 166 13.08 -16.64 6.57
C GLU A 166 12.91 -17.93 7.38
N ARG A 167 12.09 -17.90 8.44
CA ARG A 167 11.79 -19.08 9.27
C ARG A 167 11.21 -20.24 8.46
N TYR A 168 10.48 -19.96 7.39
CA TYR A 168 9.84 -20.96 6.53
C TYR A 168 10.59 -21.16 5.20
N ASN A 169 11.85 -20.72 5.11
CA ASN A 169 12.69 -20.75 3.92
C ASN A 169 12.09 -19.98 2.73
N GLY A 170 11.31 -18.93 3.01
CA GLY A 170 10.72 -18.03 2.05
C GLY A 170 11.39 -16.65 2.01
N GLN A 171 10.78 -15.73 1.26
CA GLN A 171 11.22 -14.35 1.13
C GLN A 171 10.04 -13.39 1.22
N PHE A 172 10.24 -12.25 1.87
CA PHE A 172 9.30 -11.14 1.81
C PHE A 172 9.33 -10.51 0.42
N ALA A 173 8.18 -10.52 -0.27
CA ALA A 173 8.04 -10.11 -1.68
C ALA A 173 7.52 -8.67 -1.84
N GLY A 174 7.17 -8.01 -0.74
CA GLY A 174 6.77 -6.61 -0.72
C GLY A 174 5.39 -6.38 -0.12
N SER A 175 4.87 -5.17 -0.35
CA SER A 175 3.57 -4.73 0.12
C SER A 175 2.87 -3.89 -0.93
N LEU A 176 1.54 -3.90 -0.90
CA LEU A 176 0.67 -3.09 -1.73
C LEU A 176 -0.37 -2.41 -0.83
N LEU A 177 -0.52 -1.10 -1.00
CA LEU A 177 -1.62 -0.37 -0.38
C LEU A 177 -2.93 -0.84 -1.02
N GLY A 178 -3.86 -1.31 -0.18
CA GLY A 178 -5.09 -1.98 -0.59
C GLY A 178 -6.20 -1.02 -0.96
#